data_AF-J7FWX6-F1
#
_entry.id   AF-J7FWX6-F1
#
_cell.length_a   1.000
_cell.length_b   1.000
_cell.length_c   1.000
_cell.angle_alpha   90.00
_cell.angle_beta   90.00
_cell.angle_gamma   90.00
#
_symmetry.space_group_name_H-M   'P 1'
#
loop_
_entity.id
_entity.type
_entity.pdbx_description
1 polymer ?
#
loop_
_entity_poly.entity_id
_entity_poly.type
_entity_poly.pdbx_seq_one_letter_code
_entity_poly.pdbx_strand_id
1 'polypeptide(L)'
;MWLMKTLLTSRCINQRGAGQSINDKDFSSLTVEQYGWNLGVFNHSTPFTSHFIYVYDCYKQYVGLISISQEDFNTTKISTSLSIHMCVAKLGKILKKMSNKKALSQTEETELAPLIINYVKQTMTFRQWVSQSELNQRMHFLINIYGSKDDKKGEVVLRPLISNPDALILTPTEVIELNTQVIKADRMRHPEWFR
;
A
#
# COMPACT_ATOMS: atom_id res chain seq x y z
N MET A 1 -7.10 -24.97 17.18
CA MET A 1 -5.68 -25.37 17.32
C MET A 1 -5.26 -26.10 16.04
N TRP A 2 -4.65 -25.41 15.09
CA TRP A 2 -4.00 -26.02 13.93
C TRP A 2 -2.75 -25.20 13.59
N LEU A 3 -1.59 -25.83 13.76
CA LEU A 3 -0.29 -25.33 13.36
C LEU A 3 -0.15 -25.45 11.83
N MET A 4 0.34 -24.42 11.18
CA MET A 4 1.16 -24.59 9.97
C MET A 4 2.40 -23.71 10.07
N LYS A 5 3.51 -24.36 10.44
CA LYS A 5 4.87 -23.92 10.11
C LYS A 5 5.04 -24.08 8.60
N THR A 6 5.50 -23.04 7.91
CA THR A 6 6.24 -23.22 6.66
C THR A 6 7.40 -22.23 6.65
N LEU A 7 8.59 -22.80 6.77
CA LEU A 7 9.88 -22.17 6.54
C LEU A 7 9.97 -21.68 5.10
N LEU A 8 10.46 -20.46 4.90
CA LEU A 8 11.37 -20.09 3.82
C LEU A 8 12.13 -18.84 4.26
N THR A 9 13.25 -19.05 4.93
CA THR A 9 14.31 -18.06 5.11
C THR A 9 14.87 -17.69 3.74
N SER A 10 14.53 -16.50 3.24
CA SER A 10 15.29 -15.86 2.17
C SER A 10 16.06 -14.68 2.74
N ARG A 11 17.34 -14.64 2.37
CA ARG A 11 18.42 -13.86 2.99
C ARG A 11 18.11 -12.37 3.01
N CYS A 12 18.23 -11.77 4.19
CA CYS A 12 18.39 -10.32 4.36
C CYS A 12 19.58 -9.84 3.50
N ILE A 13 19.30 -9.06 2.45
CA ILE A 13 20.29 -8.19 1.85
C ILE A 13 20.16 -6.84 2.55
N ASN A 14 21.17 -6.53 3.36
CA ASN A 14 21.39 -5.23 3.98
C ASN A 14 21.29 -4.12 2.93
N GLN A 15 20.29 -3.26 3.05
CA GLN A 15 20.46 -1.84 2.74
C GLN A 15 20.53 -1.11 4.08
N ARG A 16 21.76 -0.84 4.53
CA ARG A 16 22.03 0.03 5.68
C ARG A 16 21.70 1.47 5.26
N GLY A 17 20.45 1.87 5.48
CA GLY A 17 20.15 3.26 5.81
C GLY A 17 20.72 3.54 7.21
N ALA A 18 21.38 4.68 7.37
CA ALA A 18 22.03 5.04 8.63
C ALA A 18 21.04 5.02 9.81
N GLY A 19 21.35 4.24 10.85
CA GLY A 19 20.90 4.54 12.22
C GLY A 19 19.68 3.81 12.82
N GLN A 20 19.13 2.74 12.26
CA GLN A 20 18.10 1.97 12.99
C GLN A 20 18.74 0.97 13.97
N SER A 21 18.46 1.13 15.27
CA SER A 21 18.91 0.19 16.31
C SER A 21 18.06 -1.09 16.28
N ILE A 22 18.61 -2.22 16.75
CA ILE A 22 17.91 -3.52 16.79
C ILE A 22 16.56 -3.40 17.54
N ASN A 23 16.52 -2.57 18.58
CA ASN A 23 15.32 -2.31 19.39
C ASN A 23 14.20 -1.61 18.61
N ASP A 24 14.53 -0.68 17.71
CA ASP A 24 13.54 0.09 16.95
C ASP A 24 12.78 -0.79 15.95
N LYS A 25 13.49 -1.77 15.38
CA LYS A 25 12.91 -2.72 14.43
C LYS A 25 11.96 -3.69 15.13
N ASP A 26 12.36 -4.23 16.28
CA ASP A 26 11.53 -5.15 17.05
C ASP A 26 10.27 -4.44 17.59
N PHE A 27 10.42 -3.21 18.10
CA PHE A 27 9.29 -2.41 18.55
C PHE A 27 8.32 -2.03 17.41
N SER A 28 8.86 -1.63 16.25
CA SER A 28 8.07 -1.39 15.05
C SER A 28 7.30 -2.63 14.63
N SER A 29 7.93 -3.80 14.76
CA SER A 29 7.33 -5.08 14.39
C SER A 29 6.19 -5.47 15.31
N LEU A 30 6.42 -5.41 16.62
CA LEU A 30 5.39 -5.65 17.62
C LEU A 30 4.21 -4.69 17.47
N THR A 31 4.49 -3.42 17.19
CA THR A 31 3.44 -2.41 16.95
C THR A 31 2.57 -2.82 15.76
N VAL A 32 3.16 -3.14 14.61
CA VAL A 32 2.40 -3.53 13.41
C VAL A 32 1.58 -4.82 13.64
N GLU A 33 2.14 -5.78 14.36
CA GLU A 33 1.45 -7.02 14.74
C GLU A 33 0.27 -6.79 15.69
N GLN A 34 0.38 -5.85 16.64
CA GLN A 34 -0.72 -5.46 17.52
C GLN A 34 -1.93 -4.91 16.75
N TYR A 35 -1.70 -4.25 15.62
CA TYR A 35 -2.75 -3.80 14.70
C TYR A 35 -3.26 -4.90 13.76
N GLY A 36 -2.81 -6.15 13.95
CA GLY A 36 -3.29 -7.32 13.20
C GLY A 36 -2.62 -7.53 11.85
N TRP A 37 -1.54 -6.81 11.56
CA TRP A 37 -0.79 -6.98 10.32
C TRP A 37 0.35 -7.97 10.52
N ASN A 38 0.48 -8.92 9.60
CA ASN A 38 1.70 -9.73 9.52
C ASN A 38 2.75 -8.93 8.74
N LEU A 39 3.93 -8.75 9.31
CA LEU A 39 5.08 -8.17 8.60
C LEU A 39 5.55 -9.10 7.47
N GLY A 40 4.91 -9.01 6.32
CA GLY A 40 5.49 -9.43 5.04
C GLY A 40 6.25 -8.27 4.40
N VAL A 41 7.53 -8.51 4.05
CA VAL A 41 8.47 -7.85 3.10
C VAL A 41 8.57 -6.32 3.02
N PHE A 42 7.59 -5.49 3.37
CA PHE A 42 7.62 -4.05 3.11
C PHE A 42 7.33 -3.21 4.35
N ASN A 43 8.37 -3.11 5.19
CA ASN A 43 8.44 -2.06 6.19
C ASN A 43 9.68 -1.20 5.91
N HIS A 44 9.49 -0.03 5.28
CA HIS A 44 10.58 0.86 4.91
C HIS A 44 10.91 1.88 6.01
N SER A 45 10.14 1.94 7.11
CA SER A 45 10.34 2.92 8.19
C SER A 45 9.65 2.51 9.49
N THR A 46 9.80 3.30 10.54
CA THR A 46 9.05 3.10 11.78
C THR A 46 7.58 3.52 11.60
N PRO A 47 6.61 2.88 12.27
CA PRO A 47 5.20 3.26 12.19
C PRO A 47 4.91 4.74 12.51
N PHE A 48 5.76 5.35 13.34
CA PHE A 48 5.57 6.72 13.82
C PHE A 48 5.90 7.76 12.76
N THR A 49 6.94 7.50 11.94
CA THR A 49 7.43 8.39 10.89
C THR A 49 7.10 7.87 9.49
N SER A 50 6.01 7.12 9.36
CA SER A 50 5.52 6.58 8.08
C SER A 50 4.19 7.17 7.67
N HIS A 51 3.95 7.20 6.36
CA HIS A 51 2.62 7.11 5.78
C HIS A 51 2.25 5.65 5.55
N PHE A 52 0.97 5.34 5.62
CA PHE A 52 0.46 3.98 5.42
C PHE A 52 -0.33 3.89 4.13
N ILE A 53 0.01 2.90 3.33
CA ILE A 53 -0.64 2.58 2.07
C ILE A 53 -1.31 1.23 2.22
N TYR A 54 -2.63 1.22 2.22
CA TYR A 54 -3.46 0.03 2.32
C TYR A 54 -3.86 -0.41 0.92
N VAL A 55 -3.64 -1.69 0.61
CA VAL A 55 -3.99 -2.26 -0.69
C VAL A 55 -5.14 -3.22 -0.48
N TYR A 56 -6.23 -3.03 -1.23
CA TYR A 56 -7.39 -3.92 -1.18
C TYR A 56 -7.74 -4.44 -2.57
N ASP A 57 -7.61 -5.75 -2.79
CA ASP A 57 -8.08 -6.39 -4.03
C ASP A 57 -9.56 -6.74 -3.88
N CYS A 58 -10.42 -6.02 -4.59
CA CYS A 58 -11.87 -6.14 -4.43
C CYS A 58 -12.41 -7.50 -4.89
N TYR A 59 -11.68 -8.21 -5.76
CA TYR A 59 -12.08 -9.53 -6.23
C TYR A 59 -11.61 -10.63 -5.28
N LYS A 60 -10.36 -10.53 -4.79
CA LYS A 60 -9.74 -11.56 -3.97
C LYS A 60 -9.95 -11.39 -2.47
N GLN A 61 -10.48 -10.23 -2.07
CA GLN A 61 -10.52 -9.79 -0.67
C GLN A 61 -9.13 -9.83 -0.01
N TYR A 62 -8.08 -9.65 -0.82
CA TYR A 62 -6.73 -9.48 -0.30
C TYR A 62 -6.62 -8.10 0.33
N VAL A 63 -6.00 -8.04 1.50
CA VAL A 63 -5.67 -6.81 2.19
C VAL A 63 -4.18 -6.80 2.51
N GLY A 64 -3.51 -5.71 2.19
CA GLY A 64 -2.08 -5.52 2.41
C GLY A 64 -1.76 -4.15 2.97
N LEU A 65 -0.65 -4.04 3.68
CA LEU A 65 -0.11 -2.81 4.23
C LEU A 65 1.30 -2.58 3.69
N ILE A 66 1.57 -1.35 3.28
CA ILE A 66 2.91 -0.87 2.90
C ILE A 66 3.17 0.39 3.71
N SER A 67 4.34 0.48 4.34
CA SER A 67 4.81 1.72 4.97
C SER A 67 5.79 2.45 4.06
N ILE A 68 5.65 3.78 3.99
CA ILE A 68 6.59 4.66 3.29
C ILE A 68 7.02 5.73 4.29
N SER A 69 8.33 5.96 4.44
CA SER A 69 8.80 7.00 5.36
C SER A 69 8.26 8.37 4.92
N GLN A 70 7.90 9.23 5.88
CA GLN A 70 7.46 10.59 5.57
C GLN A 70 8.58 11.39 4.88
N GLU A 71 9.83 11.13 5.26
CA GLU A 71 11.01 11.75 4.63
C GLU A 71 11.13 11.37 3.15
N ASP A 72 11.12 10.08 2.82
CA ASP A 72 11.19 9.60 1.43
C ASP A 72 10.00 10.13 0.63
N PHE A 73 8.81 10.10 1.21
CA PHE A 73 7.61 10.61 0.56
C PHE A 73 7.75 12.10 0.25
N ASN A 74 8.22 12.92 1.20
CA ASN A 74 8.33 14.36 1.04
C ASN A 74 9.46 14.76 0.07
N THR A 75 10.61 14.10 0.16
CA THR A 75 11.81 14.41 -0.66
C THR A 75 11.73 13.86 -2.08
N THR A 76 11.01 12.76 -2.30
CA THR A 76 10.87 12.17 -3.64
C THR A 76 10.11 13.11 -4.57
N LYS A 77 10.80 13.57 -5.62
CA LYS A 77 10.20 14.38 -6.69
C LYS A 77 9.39 13.49 -7.62
N ILE A 78 8.23 13.99 -8.06
CA ILE A 78 7.42 13.33 -9.10
C ILE A 78 8.25 13.31 -10.38
N SER A 79 8.33 12.14 -11.01
CA SER A 79 8.96 12.00 -12.31
C SER A 79 8.04 12.58 -13.38
N THR A 80 8.51 13.58 -14.11
CA THR A 80 7.77 14.17 -15.23
C THR A 80 7.59 13.22 -16.41
N SER A 81 8.38 12.14 -16.48
CA SER A 81 8.28 11.11 -17.51
C SER A 81 7.29 9.98 -17.18
N LEU A 82 6.76 9.94 -15.95
CA LEU A 82 5.77 8.93 -15.52
C LEU A 82 4.39 9.56 -15.39
N SER A 83 3.56 9.40 -16.43
CA SER A 83 2.16 9.79 -16.36
C SER A 83 1.38 8.90 -15.38
N ILE A 84 0.26 9.41 -14.87
CA ILE A 84 -0.65 8.65 -14.00
C ILE A 84 -1.08 7.31 -14.63
N HIS A 85 -1.33 7.27 -15.94
CA HIS A 85 -1.70 6.03 -16.64
C HIS A 85 -0.57 5.00 -16.61
N MET A 86 0.68 5.43 -16.78
CA MET A 86 1.86 4.56 -16.66
C MET A 86 2.04 4.08 -15.21
N CYS A 87 1.80 4.94 -14.22
CA CYS A 87 1.78 4.56 -12.81
C CYS A 87 0.73 3.48 -12.55
N VAL A 88 -0.51 3.66 -13.01
CA VAL A 88 -1.59 2.67 -12.85
C VAL A 88 -1.22 1.33 -13.48
N ALA A 89 -0.69 1.32 -14.72
CA ALA A 89 -0.32 0.09 -15.40
C ALA A 89 0.81 -0.67 -14.68
N LYS A 90 1.90 0.04 -14.31
CA LYS A 90 3.05 -0.57 -13.63
C LYS A 90 2.70 -1.00 -12.20
N LEU A 91 2.05 -0.12 -11.44
CA LEU A 91 1.71 -0.38 -10.04
C LEU A 91 0.65 -1.47 -9.95
N GLY A 92 -0.37 -1.43 -10.81
CA GLY A 92 -1.41 -2.45 -10.88
C GLY A 92 -0.85 -3.85 -11.10
N LYS A 93 0.17 -4.00 -11.97
CA LYS A 93 0.87 -5.27 -12.17
C LYS A 93 1.57 -5.77 -10.89
N ILE A 94 2.27 -4.90 -10.17
CA ILE A 94 2.96 -5.24 -8.93
C ILE A 94 1.95 -5.59 -7.83
N LEU A 95 0.93 -4.76 -7.63
CA LEU A 95 -0.11 -4.98 -6.62
C LEU A 95 -0.91 -6.26 -6.88
N LYS A 96 -1.22 -6.59 -8.14
CA LYS A 96 -1.84 -7.88 -8.50
C LYS A 96 -0.92 -9.06 -8.21
N LYS A 97 0.40 -8.94 -8.41
CA LYS A 97 1.35 -9.98 -7.97
C LYS A 97 1.31 -10.18 -6.46
N MET A 98 1.32 -9.09 -5.69
CA MET A 98 1.20 -9.14 -4.22
C MET A 98 -0.10 -9.80 -3.77
N SER A 99 -1.24 -9.39 -4.34
CA SER A 99 -2.56 -10.01 -4.09
C SER A 99 -2.61 -11.49 -4.48
N ASN A 100 -1.89 -11.87 -5.54
CA ASN A 100 -1.67 -13.26 -5.95
C ASN A 100 -0.68 -14.04 -5.07
N LYS A 101 -0.12 -13.43 -4.01
CA LYS A 101 0.96 -14.00 -3.17
C LYS A 101 2.18 -14.45 -3.98
N LYS A 102 2.44 -13.80 -5.11
CA LYS A 102 3.64 -14.04 -5.94
C LYS A 102 4.77 -13.15 -5.44
N ALA A 103 5.97 -13.70 -5.38
CA ALA A 103 7.17 -12.93 -5.06
C ALA A 103 7.40 -11.82 -6.11
N LEU A 104 7.86 -10.68 -5.63
CA LEU A 104 8.31 -9.59 -6.49
C LEU A 104 9.76 -9.84 -6.93
N SER A 105 10.14 -9.35 -8.10
CA SER A 105 11.56 -9.30 -8.47
C SER A 105 12.27 -8.20 -7.70
N GLN A 106 13.59 -8.27 -7.55
CA GLN A 106 14.39 -7.22 -6.89
C GLN A 106 14.13 -5.82 -7.48
N THR A 107 13.93 -5.73 -8.80
CA THR A 107 13.57 -4.49 -9.49
C THR A 107 12.19 -4.00 -9.04
N GLU A 108 11.19 -4.88 -9.00
CA GLU A 108 9.83 -4.53 -8.55
C GLU A 108 9.81 -4.08 -7.09
N GLU A 109 10.60 -4.72 -6.22
CA GLU A 109 10.75 -4.30 -4.81
C GLU A 109 11.38 -2.90 -4.69
N THR A 110 12.41 -2.63 -5.48
CA THR A 110 13.12 -1.34 -5.46
C THR A 110 12.28 -0.21 -6.05
N GLU A 111 11.48 -0.51 -7.07
CA GLU A 111 10.63 0.48 -7.75
C GLU A 111 9.31 0.75 -7.02
N LEU A 112 8.87 -0.14 -6.11
CA LEU A 112 7.53 -0.08 -5.50
C LEU A 112 7.27 1.25 -4.78
N ALA A 113 8.15 1.64 -3.85
CA ALA A 113 7.94 2.87 -3.07
C ALA A 113 7.98 4.13 -3.96
N PRO A 114 8.99 4.37 -4.83
CA PRO A 114 8.96 5.49 -5.78
C PRO A 114 7.72 5.50 -6.67
N LEU A 115 7.25 4.34 -7.12
CA LEU A 115 6.08 4.22 -7.98
C LEU A 115 4.78 4.56 -7.24
N ILE A 116 4.63 4.12 -5.98
CA ILE A 116 3.51 4.52 -5.12
C ILE A 116 3.52 6.03 -4.88
N ILE A 117 4.67 6.62 -4.54
CA ILE A 117 4.78 8.06 -4.31
C ILE A 117 4.36 8.84 -5.56
N ASN A 118 4.84 8.42 -6.75
CA ASN A 118 4.47 9.03 -8.02
C ASN A 118 2.97 8.91 -8.30
N TYR A 119 2.37 7.74 -8.05
CA TYR A 119 0.94 7.52 -8.21
C TYR A 119 0.14 8.44 -7.27
N VAL A 120 0.41 8.35 -5.95
CA VAL A 120 -0.29 9.12 -4.90
C VAL A 120 -0.26 10.61 -5.21
N LYS A 121 0.93 11.19 -5.42
CA LYS A 121 1.09 12.64 -5.63
C LYS A 121 0.40 13.16 -6.90
N GLN A 122 0.12 12.30 -7.87
CA GLN A 122 -0.61 12.66 -9.09
C GLN A 122 -2.14 12.58 -8.94
N THR A 123 -2.66 11.93 -7.89
CA THR A 123 -4.11 11.78 -7.67
C THR A 123 -4.80 13.08 -7.23
N MET A 124 -6.07 13.26 -7.61
CA MET A 124 -6.91 14.32 -7.06
C MET A 124 -7.13 14.16 -5.56
N THR A 125 -7.26 12.92 -5.07
CA THR A 125 -7.46 12.61 -3.65
C THR A 125 -6.31 13.19 -2.80
N PHE A 126 -5.06 13.01 -3.24
CA PHE A 126 -3.91 13.61 -2.56
C PHE A 126 -3.92 15.14 -2.61
N ARG A 127 -4.26 15.72 -3.77
CA ARG A 127 -4.39 17.19 -3.90
C ARG A 127 -5.43 17.78 -2.94
N GLN A 128 -6.52 17.08 -2.69
CA GLN A 128 -7.53 17.51 -1.72
C GLN A 128 -7.06 17.33 -0.28
N TRP A 129 -6.40 16.20 0.02
CA TRP A 129 -5.88 15.95 1.36
C TRP A 129 -4.81 16.97 1.76
N VAL A 130 -3.86 17.27 0.88
CA VAL A 130 -2.78 18.22 1.20
C VAL A 130 -3.28 19.65 1.45
N SER A 131 -4.42 20.04 0.87
CA SER A 131 -5.01 21.36 1.11
C SER A 131 -5.72 21.48 2.47
N GLN A 132 -5.88 20.36 3.18
CA GLN A 132 -6.61 20.28 4.46
C GLN A 132 -5.74 19.70 5.58
N SER A 133 -4.61 19.07 5.23
CA SER A 133 -3.76 18.36 6.18
C SER A 133 -2.89 19.31 7.01
N GLU A 134 -2.65 18.93 8.25
CA GLU A 134 -1.68 19.59 9.11
C GLU A 134 -0.23 19.25 8.70
N LEU A 135 0.71 20.08 9.14
CA LEU A 135 2.14 19.81 8.95
C LEU A 135 2.51 18.48 9.62
N ASN A 136 3.19 17.60 8.89
CA ASN A 136 3.59 16.25 9.33
C ASN A 136 2.42 15.30 9.65
N GLN A 137 1.18 15.63 9.22
CA GLN A 137 0.07 14.72 9.38
C GLN A 137 0.33 13.41 8.62
N ARG A 138 0.06 12.28 9.29
CA ARG A 138 0.17 10.97 8.69
C ARG A 138 -0.97 10.73 7.71
N MET A 139 -0.63 10.49 6.45
CA MET A 139 -1.57 10.00 5.46
C MET A 139 -1.85 8.50 5.61
N HIS A 140 -3.14 8.15 5.58
CA HIS A 140 -3.65 6.79 5.45
C HIS A 140 -4.30 6.63 4.08
N PHE A 141 -3.52 6.19 3.10
CA PHE A 141 -3.94 6.10 1.71
C PHE A 141 -4.39 4.68 1.38
N LEU A 142 -5.56 4.52 0.78
CA LEU A 142 -6.12 3.24 0.37
C LEU A 142 -6.09 3.15 -1.16
N ILE A 143 -5.69 1.99 -1.67
CA ILE A 143 -5.68 1.63 -3.09
C ILE A 143 -6.58 0.43 -3.27
N ASN A 144 -7.78 0.66 -3.81
CA ASN A 144 -8.65 -0.43 -4.24
C ASN A 144 -8.27 -0.86 -5.65
N ILE A 145 -8.05 -2.15 -5.80
CA ILE A 145 -7.77 -2.78 -7.10
C ILE A 145 -9.09 -3.35 -7.62
N TYR A 146 -9.53 -2.82 -8.75
CA TYR A 146 -10.61 -3.36 -9.57
C TYR A 146 -10.02 -3.89 -10.89
N GLY A 147 -10.75 -4.77 -11.56
CA GLY A 147 -10.34 -5.39 -12.81
C GLY A 147 -10.49 -6.92 -12.81
N SER A 148 -10.47 -7.48 -14.02
CA SER A 148 -10.90 -8.86 -14.30
C SER A 148 -10.19 -9.92 -13.45
N LYS A 149 -10.92 -11.02 -13.18
CA LYS A 149 -10.40 -12.30 -12.67
C LYS A 149 -9.18 -12.80 -13.47
N ASP A 150 -9.12 -12.43 -14.74
CA ASP A 150 -8.10 -12.88 -15.68
C ASP A 150 -7.01 -11.81 -15.88
N ASP A 151 -5.81 -12.06 -15.32
CA ASP A 151 -4.63 -11.17 -15.39
C ASP A 151 -4.19 -10.85 -16.84
N LYS A 152 -4.78 -11.51 -17.85
CA LYS A 152 -4.39 -11.46 -19.26
C LYS A 152 -5.25 -10.56 -20.15
N LYS A 153 -6.41 -10.07 -19.69
CA LYS A 153 -7.40 -9.41 -20.57
C LYS A 153 -8.03 -8.11 -20.06
N GLY A 154 -7.78 -7.69 -18.82
CA GLY A 154 -8.40 -6.50 -18.24
C GLY A 154 -7.40 -5.39 -17.92
N GLU A 155 -7.77 -4.14 -18.21
CA GLU A 155 -7.10 -2.98 -17.59
C GLU A 155 -7.33 -3.02 -16.08
N VAL A 156 -6.25 -2.89 -15.31
CA VAL A 156 -6.34 -2.74 -13.85
C VAL A 156 -6.80 -1.33 -13.56
N VAL A 157 -7.85 -1.20 -12.75
CA VAL A 157 -8.31 0.08 -12.24
C VAL A 157 -7.85 0.20 -10.80
N LEU A 158 -7.06 1.24 -10.52
CA LEU A 158 -6.65 1.61 -9.17
C LEU A 158 -7.48 2.80 -8.71
N ARG A 159 -8.28 2.60 -7.65
CA ARG A 159 -9.13 3.61 -7.06
C ARG A 159 -8.50 4.14 -5.76
N PRO A 160 -8.06 5.41 -5.73
CA PRO A 160 -7.42 5.98 -4.56
C PRO A 160 -8.43 6.55 -3.57
N LEU A 161 -8.20 6.35 -2.28
CA LEU A 161 -8.97 6.90 -1.17
C LEU A 161 -8.00 7.36 -0.08
N ILE A 162 -8.36 8.38 0.69
CA ILE A 162 -7.64 8.73 1.91
C ILE A 162 -8.63 8.68 3.07
N SER A 163 -8.20 8.09 4.18
CA SER A 163 -8.87 8.16 5.47
C SER A 163 -8.04 9.03 6.42
N ASN A 164 -8.69 9.66 7.39
CA ASN A 164 -8.04 10.42 8.46
C ASN A 164 -8.44 9.81 9.81
N PRO A 165 -7.96 8.60 10.15
CA PRO A 165 -8.26 8.00 11.43
C PRO A 165 -7.47 8.65 12.56
N ASP A 166 -7.99 8.58 13.78
CA ASP A 166 -7.25 8.94 14.99
C ASP A 166 -6.20 7.87 15.36
N ALA A 167 -6.38 6.64 14.86
CA ALA A 167 -5.50 5.51 15.12
C ALA A 167 -4.15 5.63 14.40
N LEU A 168 -3.09 5.07 15.01
CA LEU A 168 -1.75 5.05 14.42
C LEU A 168 -1.73 4.27 13.09
N ILE A 169 -2.41 3.12 13.04
CA ILE A 169 -2.55 2.26 11.87
C ILE A 169 -4.00 1.77 11.86
N LEU A 170 -4.66 1.73 10.70
CA LEU A 170 -5.90 0.97 10.54
C LEU A 170 -5.60 -0.52 10.60
N THR A 171 -6.43 -1.28 11.29
CA THR A 171 -6.45 -2.74 11.27
C THR A 171 -6.95 -3.28 9.92
N PRO A 172 -6.67 -4.55 9.57
CA PRO A 172 -7.24 -5.17 8.38
C PRO A 172 -8.77 -5.09 8.33
N THR A 173 -9.45 -5.25 9.46
CA THR A 173 -10.91 -5.19 9.58
C THR A 173 -11.44 -3.80 9.23
N GLU A 174 -10.85 -2.74 9.79
CA GLU A 174 -11.26 -1.36 9.50
C GLU A 174 -11.05 -1.01 8.03
N VAL A 175 -9.95 -1.48 7.42
CA VAL A 175 -9.71 -1.31 5.98
C VAL A 175 -10.79 -1.99 5.14
N ILE A 176 -11.23 -3.18 5.52
CA ILE A 176 -12.31 -3.91 4.82
C ILE A 176 -13.64 -3.19 4.98
N GLU A 177 -13.96 -2.71 6.19
CA GLU A 177 -15.22 -2.01 6.48
C GLU A 177 -15.32 -0.68 5.72
N LEU A 178 -14.25 0.13 5.73
CA LEU A 178 -14.17 1.37 4.95
C LEU A 178 -14.41 1.09 3.46
N ASN A 179 -13.75 0.05 2.93
CA ASN A 179 -13.88 -0.30 1.52
C ASN A 179 -15.24 -0.89 1.16
N THR A 180 -15.93 -1.55 2.07
CA THR A 180 -17.27 -2.10 1.82
C THR A 180 -18.25 -1.00 1.38
N GLN A 181 -18.21 0.15 2.06
CA GLN A 181 -19.07 1.28 1.72
C GLN A 181 -18.70 1.91 0.37
N VAL A 182 -17.39 2.09 0.12
CA VAL A 182 -16.87 2.64 -1.14
C VAL A 182 -17.20 1.73 -2.32
N ILE A 183 -16.99 0.43 -2.17
CA ILE A 183 -17.29 -0.58 -3.19
C ILE A 183 -18.77 -0.62 -3.53
N LYS A 184 -19.66 -0.46 -2.54
CA LYS A 184 -21.10 -0.38 -2.80
C LYS A 184 -21.44 0.84 -3.68
N ALA A 185 -20.84 1.99 -3.39
CA ALA A 185 -21.03 3.20 -4.20
C ALA A 185 -20.42 3.04 -5.61
N ASP A 186 -19.21 2.51 -5.71
CA ASP A 186 -18.52 2.28 -6.96
C ASP A 186 -19.26 1.26 -7.84
N ARG A 187 -19.89 0.23 -7.27
CA ARG A 187 -20.71 -0.73 -8.04
C ARG A 187 -21.93 -0.09 -8.70
N MET A 188 -22.51 0.94 -8.07
CA MET A 188 -23.63 1.68 -8.64
C MET A 188 -23.18 2.66 -9.74
N ARG A 189 -22.00 3.28 -9.58
CA ARG A 189 -21.52 4.35 -10.48
C ARG A 189 -20.66 3.83 -11.63
N HIS A 190 -19.90 2.77 -11.37
CA HIS A 190 -18.91 2.18 -12.26
C HIS A 190 -19.06 0.65 -12.32
N PRO A 191 -20.24 0.12 -12.73
CA PRO A 191 -20.45 -1.32 -12.83
C PRO A 191 -19.42 -2.01 -13.76
N GLU A 192 -18.86 -1.28 -14.72
CA GLU A 192 -17.81 -1.75 -15.62
C GLU A 192 -16.49 -2.14 -14.93
N TRP A 193 -16.22 -1.65 -13.72
CA TRP A 193 -15.02 -2.03 -12.95
C TRP A 193 -15.14 -3.41 -12.31
N PHE A 194 -16.34 -3.99 -12.27
CA PHE A 194 -16.66 -5.25 -11.58
C PHE A 194 -16.85 -6.44 -12.53
N ARG A 195 -16.34 -6.33 -13.76
CA ARG A 195 -16.44 -7.35 -14.81
C ARG A 195 -15.54 -8.56 -14.58
#